data_AF-A0A2S1XF74-F1
#
_entry.id   AF-A0A2S1XF74-F1
#
_cell.length_a   1.000
_cell.length_b   1.000
_cell.length_c   1.000
_cell.angle_alpha   90.00
_cell.angle_beta   90.00
_cell.angle_gamma   90.00
#
_symmetry.space_group_name_H-M   'P 1'
#
loop_
_entity.id
_entity.type
_entity.pdbx_description
1 polymer ?
#
loop_
_entity_poly.entity_id
_entity_poly.type
_entity_poly.pdbx_seq_one_letter_code
_entity_poly.pdbx_strand_id
1 'polypeptide(L)'
;MSIDRAELERLLADRPTGNRSAMQAVRESYADIGLMRERGLSWAEISDVLAKLGVTARDNQPISPVTLRSAFFLVGNEGRDGGVDGEDPGGTTPRETLDAVHRAALAAGQPADDEDAAPAPEPAEPDMVEGATDGPRESAVPEPELPSAPEPDPVPEPAPAATEPGGPAVEPVPVPETPSIQAPAPQAENFRAPAPHVSTPQDSTTNRPWKGDRMLGTIFVLNDRGGVGKTLLSHHLMATAMLEGLQLKVVEYEVNERLNRLFGPEVVEHRRITQDFMNMMGSGDGFYEFWDQIGPELQRGGRLFDFGGNISQWFFNWAEVSGFDYYVGEGERLTFMVPVTVDLASLSTGMNTLERIATIAPKAKRVLVENGFSGPFSQLDDSQYARRKAEMVEREGVEVISMAPCTAPAWARLTGHRIDEVAQMTREDLVKLGMTPPVASRSLIIIHEWLRTMRQALSPYLRDAFNQSAGPAAKTGARQGAL
;
A
#
# COMPACT_ATOMS: atom_id res chain seq x y z
N MET A 1 5.22 29.54 -25.79
CA MET A 1 6.50 29.94 -26.43
C MET A 1 6.94 28.78 -27.30
N SER A 2 7.28 28.99 -28.58
CA SER A 2 7.76 27.90 -29.45
C SER A 2 9.24 27.66 -29.22
N ILE A 3 9.63 26.41 -29.03
CA ILE A 3 11.04 25.99 -29.02
C ILE A 3 11.64 26.33 -30.40
N ASP A 4 12.80 26.96 -30.42
CA ASP A 4 13.50 27.34 -31.65
C ASP A 4 14.02 26.09 -32.38
N ARG A 5 13.94 26.10 -33.71
CA ARG A 5 14.33 24.98 -34.59
C ARG A 5 15.79 24.58 -34.41
N ALA A 6 16.66 25.54 -34.11
CA ALA A 6 18.07 25.28 -33.82
C ALA A 6 18.30 24.53 -32.50
N GLU A 7 17.46 24.77 -31.47
CA GLU A 7 17.51 24.03 -30.20
C GLU A 7 17.01 22.58 -30.40
N LEU A 8 16.03 22.39 -31.29
CA LEU A 8 15.52 21.07 -31.71
C LEU A 8 16.57 20.27 -32.52
N GLU A 9 17.25 20.90 -33.47
CA GLU A 9 18.30 20.26 -34.28
C GLU A 9 19.53 19.88 -33.46
N ARG A 10 19.87 20.67 -32.43
CA ARG A 10 20.93 20.31 -31.47
C ARG A 10 20.56 19.08 -30.63
N LEU A 11 19.30 18.92 -30.25
CA LEU A 11 18.83 17.74 -29.49
C LEU A 11 18.81 16.47 -30.36
N LEU A 12 18.72 16.61 -31.68
CA LEU A 12 18.66 15.52 -32.66
C LEU A 12 20.01 14.89 -33.01
N ALA A 13 21.11 15.64 -32.92
CA ALA A 13 22.35 15.28 -33.63
C ALA A 13 23.15 14.08 -33.08
N ASP A 14 22.92 13.64 -31.84
CA ASP A 14 23.81 12.66 -31.16
C ASP A 14 23.11 11.47 -30.48
N ARG A 15 21.87 11.13 -30.86
CA ARG A 15 21.13 10.07 -30.14
C ARG A 15 21.09 8.74 -30.90
N PRO A 16 21.50 7.62 -30.26
CA PRO A 16 21.42 6.31 -30.89
C PRO A 16 19.94 5.93 -31.12
N THR A 17 19.61 5.46 -32.31
CA THR A 17 18.28 4.92 -32.63
C THR A 17 18.25 3.42 -32.30
N GLY A 18 17.24 2.94 -31.58
CA GLY A 18 17.12 1.53 -31.24
C GLY A 18 15.98 1.18 -30.29
N ASN A 19 15.61 -0.10 -30.26
CA ASN A 19 14.53 -0.64 -29.43
C ASN A 19 14.84 -0.45 -27.93
N ARG A 20 14.23 0.58 -27.31
CA ARG A 20 14.39 0.89 -25.89
C ARG A 20 13.08 0.80 -25.15
N SER A 21 13.16 0.48 -23.86
CA SER A 21 12.01 0.66 -22.96
C SER A 21 11.75 2.15 -22.75
N ALA A 22 10.50 2.51 -22.45
CA ALA A 22 10.14 3.89 -22.11
C ALA A 22 10.96 4.43 -20.92
N MET A 23 11.26 3.58 -19.92
CA MET A 23 12.12 3.94 -18.79
C MET A 23 13.53 4.34 -19.23
N GLN A 24 14.12 3.59 -20.16
CA GLN A 24 15.46 3.88 -20.66
C GLN A 24 15.49 5.15 -21.53
N ALA A 25 14.50 5.31 -22.41
CA ALA A 25 14.36 6.52 -23.24
C ALA A 25 14.17 7.79 -22.38
N VAL A 26 13.42 7.67 -21.27
CA VAL A 26 13.23 8.76 -20.31
C VAL A 26 14.48 9.02 -19.48
N ARG A 27 15.22 7.98 -19.06
CA ARG A 27 16.48 8.14 -18.33
C ARG A 27 17.52 8.91 -19.14
N GLU A 28 17.64 8.60 -20.42
CA GLU A 28 18.58 9.28 -21.32
C GLU A 28 18.15 10.71 -21.68
N SER A 29 16.86 11.02 -21.55
CA SER A 29 16.28 12.34 -21.87
C SER A 29 15.84 13.11 -20.62
N TYR A 30 16.24 12.68 -19.43
CA TYR A 30 15.64 13.14 -18.17
C TYR A 30 15.82 14.65 -17.96
N ALA A 31 17.03 15.17 -18.21
CA ALA A 31 17.32 16.60 -18.07
C ALA A 31 16.48 17.46 -19.04
N ASP A 32 16.32 17.02 -20.29
CA ASP A 32 15.55 17.77 -21.30
C ASP A 32 14.05 17.74 -20.98
N ILE A 33 13.53 16.59 -20.52
CA ILE A 33 12.14 16.47 -20.07
C ILE A 33 11.89 17.39 -18.86
N GLY A 34 12.83 17.45 -17.92
CA GLY A 34 12.78 18.37 -16.78
C GLY A 34 12.73 19.84 -17.22
N LEU A 35 13.61 20.24 -18.15
CA LEU A 35 13.64 21.60 -18.69
C LEU A 35 12.34 21.96 -19.43
N MET A 36 11.79 21.04 -20.22
CA MET A 36 10.50 21.25 -20.89
C MET A 36 9.35 21.43 -19.88
N ARG A 37 9.37 20.68 -18.77
CA ARG A 37 8.40 20.83 -17.68
C ARG A 37 8.54 22.16 -16.95
N GLU A 38 9.76 22.62 -16.69
CA GLU A 38 10.04 23.95 -16.10
C GLU A 38 9.59 25.09 -17.01
N ARG A 39 9.72 24.92 -18.33
CA ARG A 39 9.20 25.86 -19.35
C ARG A 39 7.67 25.77 -19.53
N GLY A 40 6.99 24.95 -18.73
CA GLY A 40 5.52 24.88 -18.68
C GLY A 40 4.88 23.98 -19.72
N LEU A 41 5.64 23.16 -20.46
CA LEU A 41 5.06 22.24 -21.43
C LEU A 41 4.25 21.14 -20.73
N SER A 42 3.10 20.82 -21.30
CA SER A 42 2.28 19.67 -20.92
C SER A 42 2.94 18.36 -21.34
N TRP A 43 2.59 17.26 -20.68
CA TRP A 43 3.11 15.93 -21.02
C TRP A 43 2.80 15.51 -22.47
N ALA A 44 1.71 16.03 -23.05
CA ALA A 44 1.37 15.80 -24.46
C ALA A 44 2.34 16.49 -25.41
N GLU A 45 2.64 17.77 -25.16
CA GLU A 45 3.59 18.53 -25.95
C GLU A 45 5.01 17.96 -25.84
N ILE A 46 5.41 17.50 -24.65
CA ILE A 46 6.70 16.84 -24.43
C ILE A 46 6.77 15.51 -25.18
N SER A 47 5.72 14.68 -25.10
CA SER A 47 5.61 13.44 -25.87
C SER A 47 5.76 13.68 -27.38
N ASP A 48 5.07 14.69 -27.92
CA ASP A 48 5.14 15.03 -29.34
C ASP A 48 6.53 15.55 -29.75
N VAL A 49 7.18 16.33 -28.88
CA VAL A 49 8.56 16.78 -29.10
C VAL A 49 9.50 15.58 -29.09
N LEU A 50 9.42 14.69 -28.10
CA LEU A 50 10.24 13.48 -28.03
C LEU A 50 10.04 12.57 -29.25
N ALA A 51 8.81 12.40 -29.72
CA ALA A 51 8.51 11.63 -30.93
C ALA A 51 9.13 12.27 -32.19
N LYS A 52 9.04 13.60 -32.33
CA LYS A 52 9.72 14.34 -33.41
C LYS A 52 11.25 14.25 -33.31
N LEU A 53 11.76 14.07 -32.09
CA LEU A 53 13.18 13.84 -31.80
C LEU A 53 13.63 12.38 -31.97
N GLY A 54 12.72 11.47 -32.38
CA GLY A 54 13.01 10.04 -32.53
C GLY A 54 13.13 9.27 -31.20
N VAL A 55 12.84 9.91 -30.06
CA VAL A 55 12.79 9.27 -28.75
C VAL A 55 11.47 8.52 -28.62
N THR A 56 11.51 7.23 -28.90
CA THR A 56 10.34 6.34 -28.96
C THR A 56 10.48 5.17 -27.99
N ALA A 57 9.36 4.52 -27.68
CA ALA A 57 9.33 3.26 -26.98
C ALA A 57 9.63 2.10 -27.96
N ARG A 58 9.50 0.86 -27.48
CA ARG A 58 9.63 -0.35 -28.30
C ARG A 58 8.79 -0.24 -29.58
N ASP A 59 9.35 -0.71 -30.69
CA ASP A 59 8.71 -0.73 -32.02
C ASP A 59 8.48 0.67 -32.62
N ASN A 60 9.34 1.64 -32.30
CA ASN A 60 9.29 3.03 -32.78
C ASN A 60 7.98 3.77 -32.46
N GLN A 61 7.22 3.30 -31.47
CA GLN A 61 5.99 3.96 -31.06
C GLN A 61 6.29 5.19 -30.19
N PRO A 62 5.62 6.33 -30.41
CA PRO A 62 5.69 7.48 -29.51
C PRO A 62 5.41 7.06 -28.07
N ILE A 63 6.21 7.54 -27.11
CA ILE A 63 5.95 7.28 -25.70
C ILE A 63 4.70 8.06 -25.31
N SER A 64 3.61 7.37 -24.96
CA SER A 64 2.38 8.08 -24.59
C SER A 64 2.63 9.12 -23.47
N PRO A 65 1.93 10.27 -23.45
CA PRO A 65 2.13 11.33 -22.43
C PRO A 65 2.04 10.81 -20.99
N VAL A 66 1.17 9.82 -20.85
CA VAL A 66 0.88 9.02 -19.68
C VAL A 66 2.11 8.19 -19.26
N THR A 67 2.60 7.33 -20.14
CA THR A 67 3.77 6.48 -19.88
C THR A 67 5.01 7.34 -19.62
N LEU A 68 5.16 8.42 -20.37
CA LEU A 68 6.24 9.40 -20.23
C LEU A 68 6.26 10.02 -18.83
N ARG A 69 5.11 10.50 -18.33
CA ARG A 69 4.98 11.04 -16.97
C ARG A 69 5.39 10.00 -15.92
N SER A 70 4.85 8.78 -16.01
CA SER A 70 5.12 7.73 -15.03
C SER A 70 6.60 7.36 -15.00
N ALA A 71 7.20 7.16 -16.17
CA ALA A 71 8.60 6.84 -16.30
C ALA A 71 9.48 7.98 -15.76
N PHE A 72 9.12 9.24 -16.00
CA PHE A 72 9.86 10.39 -15.47
C PHE A 72 9.84 10.42 -13.95
N PHE A 73 8.69 10.21 -13.31
CA PHE A 73 8.63 10.14 -11.84
C PHE A 73 9.44 8.98 -11.26
N LEU A 74 9.41 7.81 -11.91
CA LEU A 74 10.16 6.64 -11.45
C LEU A 74 11.67 6.85 -11.58
N VAL A 75 12.14 7.37 -12.72
CA VAL A 75 13.57 7.70 -12.93
C VAL A 75 14.04 8.80 -11.96
N GLY A 76 13.19 9.79 -11.67
CA GLY A 76 13.52 10.85 -10.71
C GLY A 76 13.71 10.36 -9.28
N ASN A 77 13.00 9.30 -8.90
CA ASN A 77 13.18 8.65 -7.60
C ASN A 77 14.46 7.81 -7.55
N GLU A 78 14.84 7.15 -8.66
CA GLU A 78 16.11 6.40 -8.73
C GLU A 78 17.35 7.30 -8.56
N GLY A 79 17.28 8.57 -8.98
CA GLY A 79 18.38 9.54 -8.84
C GLY A 79 18.53 10.11 -7.42
N ARG A 80 17.48 10.09 -6.60
CA ARG A 80 17.49 10.62 -5.22
C ARG A 80 18.15 9.68 -4.20
N ASP A 81 18.23 8.39 -4.49
CA ASP A 81 18.90 7.40 -3.64
C ASP A 81 20.44 7.33 -3.87
N GLY A 82 20.99 8.17 -4.77
CA GLY A 82 22.38 8.07 -5.24
C GLY A 82 23.29 9.28 -5.03
N GLY A 83 22.85 10.39 -4.41
CA GLY A 83 23.65 11.60 -4.30
C GLY A 83 23.38 12.41 -3.04
N VAL A 84 24.44 12.72 -2.30
CA VAL A 84 24.45 13.57 -1.11
C VAL A 84 24.25 15.03 -1.52
N ASP A 85 23.46 15.75 -0.72
CA ASP A 85 23.18 17.20 -0.68
C ASP A 85 22.20 17.82 -1.69
N GLY A 86 21.23 18.59 -1.16
CA GLY A 86 20.56 19.69 -1.88
C GLY A 86 19.05 19.82 -1.70
N GLU A 87 18.63 20.82 -0.92
CA GLU A 87 17.26 21.34 -0.73
C GLU A 87 16.63 21.86 -2.04
N ASP A 88 15.36 21.52 -2.34
CA ASP A 88 14.21 22.45 -2.43
C ASP A 88 12.91 21.70 -2.83
N PRO A 89 11.71 22.19 -2.44
CA PRO A 89 10.44 21.49 -2.53
C PRO A 89 9.61 21.94 -3.74
N GLY A 90 8.79 21.03 -4.29
CA GLY A 90 7.67 21.47 -5.12
C GLY A 90 7.11 20.42 -6.09
N GLY A 91 5.87 20.02 -5.83
CA GLY A 91 4.92 19.67 -6.90
C GLY A 91 4.72 18.19 -7.20
N THR A 92 4.15 17.41 -6.26
CA THR A 92 3.59 16.09 -6.60
C THR A 92 2.20 16.26 -7.21
N THR A 93 2.04 15.77 -8.44
CA THR A 93 0.78 15.84 -9.18
C THR A 93 -0.22 14.75 -8.71
N PRO A 94 -1.54 15.01 -8.77
CA PRO A 94 -2.56 14.14 -8.17
C PRO A 94 -2.59 12.70 -8.68
N ARG A 95 -2.87 11.78 -7.75
CA ARG A 95 -2.87 10.32 -7.91
C ARG A 95 -3.90 9.79 -8.90
N GLU A 96 -5.03 10.47 -9.05
CA GLU A 96 -6.03 10.12 -10.07
C GLU A 96 -5.46 10.23 -11.49
N THR A 97 -4.56 11.18 -11.72
CA THR A 97 -3.90 11.26 -13.01
C THR A 97 -2.95 10.08 -13.19
N LEU A 98 -2.21 9.66 -12.16
CA LEU A 98 -1.32 8.48 -12.23
C LEU A 98 -2.09 7.17 -12.46
N ASP A 99 -3.29 7.03 -11.91
CA ASP A 99 -4.12 5.84 -12.11
C ASP A 99 -4.86 5.83 -13.46
N ALA A 100 -5.26 7.00 -13.97
CA ALA A 100 -5.78 7.14 -15.33
C ALA A 100 -4.70 6.87 -16.39
N VAL A 101 -3.50 7.34 -16.09
CA VAL A 101 -2.25 7.10 -16.83
C VAL A 101 -1.95 5.59 -16.87
N HIS A 102 -1.87 4.93 -15.73
CA HIS A 102 -1.57 3.50 -15.70
C HIS A 102 -2.60 2.66 -16.48
N ARG A 103 -3.89 3.00 -16.40
CA ARG A 103 -4.94 2.33 -17.18
C ARG A 103 -4.83 2.57 -18.70
N ALA A 104 -4.54 3.79 -19.12
CA ALA A 104 -4.40 4.10 -20.55
C ALA A 104 -3.15 3.43 -21.17
N ALA A 105 -2.07 3.28 -20.40
CA ALA A 105 -0.88 2.54 -20.84
C ALA A 105 -1.14 1.03 -21.02
N LEU A 106 -2.00 0.43 -20.17
CA LEU A 106 -2.40 -0.97 -20.30
C LEU A 106 -3.33 -1.20 -21.50
N ALA A 107 -4.21 -0.24 -21.80
CA ALA A 107 -5.13 -0.33 -22.94
C ALA A 107 -4.42 -0.20 -24.30
N ALA A 108 -3.33 0.57 -24.39
CA ALA A 108 -2.58 0.77 -25.62
C ALA A 108 -1.73 -0.46 -26.04
N GLY A 109 -1.63 -1.50 -25.19
CA GLY A 109 -0.83 -2.71 -25.44
C GLY A 109 -1.62 -3.94 -25.88
N GLN A 110 -2.94 -3.84 -26.07
CA GLN A 110 -3.77 -4.96 -26.54
C GLN A 110 -3.97 -4.88 -28.06
N PRO A 111 -3.62 -5.92 -28.83
CA PRO A 111 -4.06 -6.03 -30.23
C PRO A 111 -5.58 -6.13 -30.26
N ALA A 112 -6.21 -5.41 -31.17
CA ALA A 112 -7.65 -5.49 -31.40
C ALA A 112 -7.96 -6.84 -32.06
N ASP A 113 -8.62 -7.73 -31.31
CA ASP A 113 -9.19 -8.96 -31.87
C ASP A 113 -10.47 -8.58 -32.64
N ASP A 114 -10.41 -8.80 -33.96
CA ASP A 114 -11.54 -8.75 -34.88
C ASP A 114 -12.51 -9.91 -34.57
N GLU A 115 -13.68 -9.62 -34.01
CA GLU A 115 -14.84 -10.52 -33.99
C GLU A 115 -15.95 -9.95 -34.87
N ASP A 116 -16.05 -10.41 -36.12
CA ASP A 116 -17.35 -10.60 -36.77
C ASP A 116 -17.25 -11.59 -37.96
N ALA A 117 -17.47 -12.89 -37.69
CA ALA A 117 -17.83 -13.85 -38.73
C ALA A 117 -18.58 -15.07 -38.14
N ALA A 118 -19.85 -15.20 -38.53
CA ALA A 118 -20.78 -16.26 -38.16
C ALA A 118 -20.40 -17.67 -38.67
N PRO A 119 -20.98 -18.76 -38.13
CA PRO A 119 -20.52 -20.13 -38.37
C PRO A 119 -21.23 -20.81 -39.55
N ALA A 120 -20.52 -21.74 -40.20
CA ALA A 120 -21.08 -22.71 -41.15
C ALA A 120 -20.31 -24.06 -41.07
N PRO A 121 -20.92 -25.19 -41.47
CA PRO A 121 -20.91 -26.45 -40.71
C PRO A 121 -19.88 -27.51 -41.16
N GLU A 122 -19.74 -28.53 -40.30
CA GLU A 122 -18.99 -29.79 -40.48
C GLU A 122 -19.17 -30.46 -41.85
N PRO A 123 -18.13 -31.19 -42.31
CA PRO A 123 -18.36 -32.61 -42.57
C PRO A 123 -17.22 -33.56 -42.15
N ALA A 124 -17.65 -34.69 -41.58
CA ALA A 124 -17.19 -36.08 -41.68
C ALA A 124 -15.73 -36.44 -42.04
N GLU A 125 -15.19 -37.34 -41.21
CA GLU A 125 -14.00 -38.19 -41.43
C GLU A 125 -14.08 -39.01 -42.73
N PRO A 126 -12.93 -39.48 -43.25
CA PRO A 126 -12.59 -40.88 -42.97
C PRO A 126 -11.09 -41.20 -42.76
N ASP A 127 -10.92 -42.14 -41.84
CA ASP A 127 -9.98 -43.27 -41.71
C ASP A 127 -8.81 -43.52 -42.71
N MET A 128 -7.69 -43.89 -42.09
CA MET A 128 -6.70 -44.94 -42.41
C MET A 128 -5.42 -44.68 -43.27
N VAL A 129 -4.33 -45.24 -42.70
CA VAL A 129 -3.18 -46.00 -43.26
C VAL A 129 -1.77 -45.41 -43.10
N GLU A 130 -0.92 -46.26 -42.51
CA GLU A 130 0.54 -46.23 -42.31
C GLU A 130 1.38 -46.01 -43.58
N GLY A 131 2.64 -45.57 -43.40
CA GLY A 131 3.70 -45.77 -44.39
C GLY A 131 4.94 -44.90 -44.18
N ALA A 132 6.02 -45.49 -43.68
CA ALA A 132 7.36 -44.91 -43.59
C ALA A 132 8.02 -44.71 -44.96
N THR A 133 8.90 -43.71 -45.11
CA THR A 133 10.23 -43.82 -45.77
C THR A 133 11.09 -42.55 -45.69
N ASP A 134 12.40 -42.80 -45.68
CA ASP A 134 13.63 -41.99 -45.70
C ASP A 134 13.69 -40.62 -46.44
N GLY A 135 14.69 -39.80 -46.01
CA GLY A 135 15.13 -38.50 -46.57
C GLY A 135 15.81 -38.55 -47.96
N PRO A 136 16.52 -37.50 -48.46
CA PRO A 136 17.54 -36.69 -47.73
C PRO A 136 17.65 -35.16 -48.07
N ARG A 137 18.46 -34.47 -47.23
CA ARG A 137 19.37 -33.29 -47.42
C ARG A 137 19.14 -32.17 -48.47
N GLU A 138 19.51 -30.96 -47.99
CA GLU A 138 20.31 -29.88 -48.62
C GLU A 138 19.59 -28.64 -49.19
N SER A 139 19.80 -27.48 -48.54
CA SER A 139 20.48 -26.28 -49.12
C SER A 139 20.00 -24.97 -48.48
N ALA A 140 20.96 -24.21 -47.97
CA ALA A 140 20.81 -22.83 -47.51
C ALA A 140 20.85 -21.85 -48.70
N VAL A 141 20.04 -20.79 -48.66
CA VAL A 141 20.13 -19.62 -49.57
C VAL A 141 19.75 -18.34 -48.77
N PRO A 142 20.40 -17.19 -49.01
CA PRO A 142 20.56 -16.10 -48.04
C PRO A 142 19.58 -14.92 -48.19
N GLU A 143 19.67 -14.06 -47.17
CA GLU A 143 18.98 -12.80 -46.89
C GLU A 143 19.27 -11.68 -47.93
N PRO A 144 18.27 -10.89 -48.37
CA PRO A 144 18.49 -9.79 -49.32
C PRO A 144 18.69 -8.43 -48.64
N GLU A 145 19.78 -7.75 -49.02
CA GLU A 145 20.08 -6.34 -48.71
C GLU A 145 19.18 -5.37 -49.50
N LEU A 146 18.70 -4.30 -48.84
CA LEU A 146 17.94 -3.21 -49.47
C LEU A 146 18.80 -1.94 -49.68
N PRO A 147 18.56 -1.18 -50.78
CA PRO A 147 19.41 -0.06 -51.21
C PRO A 147 19.11 1.29 -50.53
N SER A 148 20.17 2.09 -50.37
CA SER A 148 20.22 3.43 -49.79
C SER A 148 19.49 4.49 -50.65
N ALA A 149 18.71 5.36 -50.00
CA ALA A 149 18.01 6.49 -50.63
C ALA A 149 18.86 7.79 -50.58
N PRO A 150 18.68 8.73 -51.55
CA PRO A 150 19.56 9.90 -51.76
C PRO A 150 19.24 11.12 -50.88
N GLU A 151 20.26 11.96 -50.67
CA GLU A 151 20.24 13.24 -49.94
C GLU A 151 19.44 14.35 -50.67
N PRO A 152 18.73 15.25 -49.94
CA PRO A 152 18.05 16.40 -50.52
C PRO A 152 18.86 17.72 -50.49
N ASP A 153 18.67 18.51 -51.55
CA ASP A 153 19.22 19.86 -51.81
C ASP A 153 18.78 20.97 -50.81
N PRO A 154 19.52 22.09 -50.69
CA PRO A 154 19.32 23.05 -49.61
C PRO A 154 18.60 24.36 -49.99
N VAL A 155 17.92 24.93 -48.96
CA VAL A 155 17.49 26.32 -48.67
C VAL A 155 16.45 27.01 -49.59
N PRO A 156 15.55 27.88 -49.04
CA PRO A 156 15.91 29.28 -48.77
C PRO A 156 15.36 29.89 -47.46
N GLU A 157 16.14 30.83 -46.92
CA GLU A 157 15.90 31.67 -45.73
C GLU A 157 15.08 32.93 -46.11
N PRO A 158 14.14 33.40 -45.25
CA PRO A 158 13.82 34.82 -45.27
C PRO A 158 13.71 35.50 -43.89
N ALA A 159 14.46 36.61 -43.83
CA ALA A 159 14.43 37.88 -43.09
C ALA A 159 13.38 38.20 -41.98
N PRO A 160 13.76 39.06 -41.00
CA PRO A 160 12.98 39.36 -39.80
C PRO A 160 12.11 40.63 -39.91
N ALA A 161 11.07 40.74 -39.10
CA ALA A 161 10.34 42.00 -38.89
C ALA A 161 9.78 42.17 -37.47
N ALA A 162 10.30 43.21 -36.82
CA ALA A 162 9.64 44.32 -36.11
C ALA A 162 8.76 44.10 -34.85
N THR A 163 8.94 45.08 -33.97
CA THR A 163 8.59 45.23 -32.56
C THR A 163 7.25 45.96 -32.32
N GLU A 164 6.78 45.90 -31.06
CA GLU A 164 5.87 46.82 -30.33
C GLU A 164 4.36 46.43 -30.20
N PRO A 165 3.55 47.07 -29.32
CA PRO A 165 3.64 47.05 -27.84
C PRO A 165 2.25 46.95 -27.11
N GLY A 166 2.27 46.65 -25.81
CA GLY A 166 1.49 47.37 -24.76
C GLY A 166 -0.02 47.12 -24.52
N GLY A 167 -0.37 46.83 -23.25
CA GLY A 167 -1.63 47.25 -22.61
C GLY A 167 -2.50 46.15 -21.95
N PRO A 168 -3.43 46.50 -21.06
CA PRO A 168 -3.15 46.70 -19.62
C PRO A 168 -4.02 45.84 -18.66
N ALA A 169 -3.71 46.01 -17.36
CA ALA A 169 -4.25 45.36 -16.17
C ALA A 169 -5.75 45.60 -15.88
N VAL A 170 -6.38 44.63 -15.21
CA VAL A 170 -7.77 44.70 -14.70
C VAL A 170 -7.80 44.37 -13.20
N GLU A 171 -8.48 45.24 -12.44
CA GLU A 171 -8.78 45.19 -11.00
C GLU A 171 -9.75 44.04 -10.61
N PRO A 172 -9.68 43.54 -9.37
CA PRO A 172 -10.58 42.50 -8.86
C PRO A 172 -11.86 43.04 -8.18
N VAL A 173 -12.96 42.31 -8.37
CA VAL A 173 -14.31 42.55 -7.82
C VAL A 173 -14.48 41.84 -6.45
N PRO A 174 -15.15 42.44 -5.45
CA PRO A 174 -15.26 41.88 -4.08
C PRO A 174 -16.36 40.82 -3.91
N VAL A 175 -16.12 39.93 -2.92
CA VAL A 175 -16.95 38.79 -2.48
C VAL A 175 -18.02 39.25 -1.47
N PRO A 176 -19.28 38.78 -1.55
CA PRO A 176 -20.30 39.03 -0.53
C PRO A 176 -20.33 37.98 0.60
N GLU A 177 -20.59 38.48 1.81
CA GLU A 177 -20.60 37.81 3.12
C GLU A 177 -21.83 36.90 3.35
N THR A 178 -21.62 35.78 4.03
CA THR A 178 -22.64 34.86 4.57
C THR A 178 -23.15 35.31 5.96
N PRO A 179 -24.47 35.23 6.25
CA PRO A 179 -24.98 35.53 7.59
C PRO A 179 -24.92 34.32 8.55
N SER A 180 -24.45 34.61 9.77
CA SER A 180 -24.46 33.75 10.96
C SER A 180 -25.87 33.45 11.48
N ILE A 181 -26.13 32.19 11.83
CA ILE A 181 -27.31 31.77 12.60
C ILE A 181 -26.84 31.30 13.98
N GLN A 182 -27.27 32.02 15.01
CA GLN A 182 -27.09 31.69 16.43
C GLN A 182 -28.06 30.59 16.88
N ALA A 183 -27.56 29.64 17.66
CA ALA A 183 -28.37 28.66 18.40
C ALA A 183 -28.72 29.17 19.81
N PRO A 184 -29.94 28.92 20.33
CA PRO A 184 -30.32 29.33 21.68
C PRO A 184 -29.89 28.32 22.77
N ALA A 185 -29.50 28.86 23.92
CA ALA A 185 -29.12 28.14 25.14
C ALA A 185 -30.32 27.49 25.87
N PRO A 186 -30.13 26.38 26.60
CA PRO A 186 -31.18 25.77 27.41
C PRO A 186 -31.30 26.40 28.81
N GLN A 187 -32.55 26.53 29.27
CA GLN A 187 -32.94 27.02 30.59
C GLN A 187 -32.74 25.96 31.68
N ALA A 188 -32.42 26.45 32.88
CA ALA A 188 -32.29 25.69 34.11
C ALA A 188 -33.65 25.51 34.81
N GLU A 189 -33.95 24.30 35.28
CA GLU A 189 -34.89 24.06 36.37
C GLU A 189 -34.34 23.08 37.40
N ASN A 190 -34.53 23.47 38.66
CA ASN A 190 -34.17 22.79 39.90
C ASN A 190 -35.14 21.63 40.20
N PHE A 191 -34.65 20.52 40.77
CA PHE A 191 -34.94 20.04 42.14
C PHE A 191 -34.63 18.54 42.33
N ARG A 192 -34.13 18.25 43.55
CA ARG A 192 -34.02 16.97 44.30
C ARG A 192 -32.73 16.12 44.19
N ALA A 193 -32.00 16.08 45.31
CA ALA A 193 -30.95 15.12 45.68
C ALA A 193 -31.49 14.11 46.74
N PRO A 194 -30.73 13.07 47.14
CA PRO A 194 -30.12 12.04 46.32
C PRO A 194 -30.45 10.61 46.83
N ALA A 195 -30.31 9.60 45.97
CA ALA A 195 -30.23 8.18 46.33
C ALA A 195 -28.86 7.63 45.83
N PRO A 196 -28.29 6.58 46.46
CA PRO A 196 -26.85 6.34 46.44
C PRO A 196 -26.39 5.81 45.08
N HIS A 197 -25.50 6.57 44.44
CA HIS A 197 -24.81 6.17 43.22
C HIS A 197 -23.80 5.06 43.50
N VAL A 198 -23.98 3.93 42.82
CA VAL A 198 -22.91 2.97 42.51
C VAL A 198 -21.92 3.69 41.60
N SER A 199 -20.69 3.85 42.06
CA SER A 199 -19.62 4.52 41.32
C SER A 199 -19.21 3.69 40.12
N THR A 200 -19.58 4.13 38.92
CA THR A 200 -18.83 3.84 37.69
C THR A 200 -17.59 4.75 37.67
N PRO A 201 -16.39 4.27 37.28
CA PRO A 201 -15.24 5.13 37.13
C PRO A 201 -15.48 6.04 35.92
N GLN A 202 -15.62 7.35 36.17
CA GLN A 202 -15.62 8.36 35.12
C GLN A 202 -14.22 8.50 34.52
N ASP A 203 -14.19 8.57 33.19
CA ASP A 203 -13.09 9.10 32.38
C ASP A 203 -12.58 10.43 32.95
N SER A 204 -11.35 10.43 33.47
CA SER A 204 -10.62 11.65 33.84
C SER A 204 -9.59 11.97 32.77
N THR A 205 -9.90 12.99 31.96
CA THR A 205 -9.07 13.60 30.91
C THR A 205 -7.92 14.44 31.51
N THR A 206 -6.93 13.79 32.12
CA THR A 206 -5.70 14.49 32.53
C THR A 206 -4.46 13.75 32.03
N ASN A 207 -3.73 14.41 31.13
CA ASN A 207 -2.35 14.10 30.73
C ASN A 207 -1.41 14.22 31.95
N ARG A 208 -1.50 13.27 32.87
CA ARG A 208 -0.41 12.98 33.81
C ARG A 208 0.42 11.85 33.21
N PRO A 209 1.76 11.88 33.29
CA PRO A 209 2.55 10.68 33.02
C PRO A 209 2.14 9.61 34.05
N TRP A 210 1.42 8.59 33.58
CA TRP A 210 0.89 7.50 34.41
C TRP A 210 2.04 6.67 34.96
N LYS A 211 2.38 6.91 36.22
CA LYS A 211 3.43 6.19 36.95
C LYS A 211 2.76 5.24 37.94
N GLY A 212 2.46 4.01 37.52
CA GLY A 212 2.13 2.96 38.50
C GLY A 212 1.17 1.84 38.07
N ASP A 213 0.35 2.00 37.03
CA ASP A 213 -0.51 0.91 36.57
C ASP A 213 0.18 0.04 35.52
N ARG A 214 -0.15 -1.27 35.52
CA ARG A 214 0.25 -2.20 34.46
C ARG A 214 -0.31 -1.67 33.15
N MET A 215 0.54 -1.00 32.36
CA MET A 215 0.12 -0.51 31.07
C MET A 215 0.08 -1.67 30.08
N LEU A 216 -1.08 -1.87 29.47
CA LEU A 216 -1.29 -2.88 28.44
C LEU A 216 -0.36 -2.60 27.24
N GLY A 217 -0.04 -3.65 26.51
CA GLY A 217 0.66 -3.61 25.23
C GLY A 217 -0.27 -3.26 24.07
N THR A 218 0.34 -2.97 22.93
CA THR A 218 -0.35 -2.58 21.70
C THR A 218 0.08 -3.49 20.56
N ILE A 219 -0.89 -3.94 19.76
CA ILE A 219 -0.63 -4.76 18.58
C ILE A 219 -0.88 -3.92 17.33
N PHE A 220 0.03 -3.96 16.37
CA PHE A 220 -0.14 -3.41 15.04
C PHE A 220 -0.22 -4.54 14.02
N VAL A 221 -1.16 -4.45 13.09
CA VAL A 221 -1.22 -5.27 11.89
C VAL A 221 -1.06 -4.35 10.69
N LEU A 222 0.09 -4.45 10.03
CA LEU A 222 0.45 -3.52 8.96
C LEU A 222 1.34 -4.15 7.89
N ASN A 223 1.21 -3.63 6.67
CA ASN A 223 2.00 -3.92 5.46
C ASN A 223 1.40 -3.02 4.36
N ASP A 224 2.22 -2.27 3.62
CA ASP A 224 1.71 -1.38 2.59
C ASP A 224 1.07 -2.11 1.41
N ARG A 225 1.39 -3.39 1.19
CA ARG A 225 0.75 -4.20 0.17
C ARG A 225 -0.71 -4.51 0.51
N GLY A 226 -1.62 -4.11 -0.37
CA GLY A 226 -3.04 -4.50 -0.31
C GLY A 226 -3.25 -5.99 -0.56
N GLY A 227 -4.27 -6.60 0.04
CA GLY A 227 -4.66 -8.00 -0.25
C GLY A 227 -3.84 -9.09 0.47
N VAL A 228 -2.88 -8.72 1.32
CA VAL A 228 -2.02 -9.70 2.03
C VAL A 228 -2.66 -10.37 3.25
N GLY A 229 -3.88 -9.96 3.61
CA GLY A 229 -4.63 -10.56 4.74
C GLY A 229 -4.55 -9.82 6.07
N LYS A 230 -4.22 -8.52 6.09
CA LYS A 230 -4.22 -7.66 7.30
C LYS A 230 -5.53 -7.72 8.08
N THR A 231 -6.63 -7.33 7.44
CA THR A 231 -7.96 -7.39 8.03
C THR A 231 -8.34 -8.79 8.50
N LEU A 232 -7.96 -9.85 7.77
CA LEU A 232 -8.24 -11.23 8.17
C LEU A 232 -7.46 -11.61 9.44
N LEU A 233 -6.18 -11.25 9.51
CA LEU A 233 -5.34 -11.46 10.70
C LEU A 233 -5.90 -10.69 11.91
N SER A 234 -6.26 -9.42 11.73
CA SER A 234 -6.92 -8.59 12.75
C SER A 234 -8.22 -9.22 13.23
N HIS A 235 -9.02 -9.77 12.31
CA HIS A 235 -10.25 -10.48 12.63
C HIS A 235 -9.98 -11.75 13.47
N HIS A 236 -8.93 -12.52 13.18
CA HIS A 236 -8.53 -13.66 14.02
C HIS A 236 -8.05 -13.23 15.42
N LEU A 237 -7.31 -12.11 15.52
CA LEU A 237 -6.90 -11.55 16.80
C LEU A 237 -8.11 -11.15 17.64
N MET A 238 -9.09 -10.46 17.04
CA MET A 238 -10.34 -10.08 17.71
C MET A 238 -11.12 -11.30 18.20
N ALA A 239 -11.33 -12.29 17.32
CA ALA A 239 -12.05 -13.51 17.70
C ALA A 239 -11.31 -14.28 18.80
N THR A 240 -9.98 -14.34 18.75
CA THR A 240 -9.17 -14.97 19.80
C THR A 240 -9.30 -14.22 21.12
N ALA A 241 -9.21 -12.88 21.10
CA ALA A 241 -9.35 -12.05 22.30
C ALA A 241 -10.73 -12.26 22.96
N MET A 242 -11.81 -12.27 22.17
CA MET A 242 -13.17 -12.52 22.66
C MET A 242 -13.30 -13.90 23.32
N LEU A 243 -12.74 -14.94 22.70
CA LEU A 243 -12.73 -16.30 23.26
C LEU A 243 -11.90 -16.43 24.54
N GLU A 244 -10.87 -15.58 24.71
CA GLU A 244 -10.06 -15.51 25.93
C GLU A 244 -10.63 -14.54 26.98
N GLY A 245 -11.77 -13.90 26.71
CA GLY A 245 -12.38 -12.92 27.61
C GLY A 245 -11.59 -11.62 27.73
N LEU A 246 -10.73 -11.32 26.75
CA LEU A 246 -9.94 -10.09 26.68
C LEU A 246 -10.72 -9.00 25.95
N GLN A 247 -10.75 -7.80 26.54
CA GLN A 247 -11.37 -6.63 25.91
C GLN A 247 -10.37 -5.91 25.01
N LEU A 248 -10.33 -6.34 23.74
CA LEU A 248 -9.49 -5.71 22.72
C LEU A 248 -10.28 -4.62 21.98
N LYS A 249 -9.85 -3.37 22.11
CA LYS A 249 -10.34 -2.26 21.27
C LYS A 249 -9.53 -2.20 19.99
N VAL A 250 -10.20 -1.95 18.87
CA VAL A 250 -9.54 -1.89 17.56
C VAL A 250 -9.65 -0.50 17.00
N VAL A 251 -8.59 -0.02 16.37
CA VAL A 251 -8.59 1.19 15.56
C VAL A 251 -8.25 0.78 14.14
N GLU A 252 -9.22 0.94 13.24
CA GLU A 252 -9.11 0.60 11.82
C GLU A 252 -8.75 1.87 11.04
N TYR A 253 -7.55 1.92 10.49
CA TYR A 253 -7.15 2.97 9.54
C TYR A 253 -7.33 2.43 8.14
N GLU A 254 -8.38 2.87 7.43
CA GLU A 254 -8.68 2.38 6.08
C GLU A 254 -9.54 3.40 5.32
N VAL A 255 -9.51 3.34 3.99
CA VAL A 255 -10.36 4.20 3.15
C VAL A 255 -11.83 3.82 3.31
N ASN A 256 -12.12 2.52 3.34
CA ASN A 256 -13.45 1.94 3.51
C ASN A 256 -13.47 1.02 4.73
N GLU A 257 -14.40 1.26 5.65
CA GLU A 257 -14.64 0.38 6.80
C GLU A 257 -14.83 -1.09 6.39
N ARG A 258 -14.18 -2.00 7.11
CA ARG A 258 -14.36 -3.46 6.96
C ARG A 258 -14.64 -4.08 8.31
N LEU A 259 -13.74 -3.89 9.28
CA LEU A 259 -13.92 -4.39 10.63
C LEU A 259 -15.02 -3.62 11.36
N ASN A 260 -15.06 -2.29 11.22
CA ASN A 260 -16.12 -1.50 11.84
C ASN A 260 -17.51 -1.91 11.35
N ARG A 261 -17.66 -2.20 10.05
CA ARG A 261 -18.93 -2.71 9.50
C ARG A 261 -19.37 -4.04 10.12
N LEU A 262 -18.42 -4.91 10.48
CA LEU A 262 -18.72 -6.23 11.05
C LEU A 262 -18.99 -6.17 12.56
N PHE A 263 -18.24 -5.36 13.30
CA PHE A 263 -18.24 -5.38 14.77
C PHE A 263 -18.92 -4.16 15.41
N GLY A 264 -19.18 -3.11 14.63
CA GLY A 264 -19.75 -1.85 15.09
C GLY A 264 -18.74 -0.91 15.75
N PRO A 265 -19.11 0.38 15.92
CA PRO A 265 -18.25 1.44 16.45
C PRO A 265 -17.86 1.25 17.92
N GLU A 266 -18.62 0.44 18.67
CA GLU A 266 -18.34 0.13 20.07
C GLU A 266 -17.08 -0.73 20.25
N VAL A 267 -16.70 -1.50 19.24
CA VAL A 267 -15.53 -2.40 19.29
C VAL A 267 -14.40 -1.88 18.41
N VAL A 268 -14.74 -1.33 17.25
CA VAL A 268 -13.79 -0.88 16.24
C VAL A 268 -14.01 0.61 15.96
N GLU A 269 -13.03 1.44 16.28
CA GLU A 269 -12.99 2.84 15.86
C GLU A 269 -12.47 2.92 14.42
N HIS A 270 -13.27 3.42 13.47
CA HIS A 270 -12.82 3.64 12.10
C HIS A 270 -12.23 5.03 11.94
N ARG A 271 -10.93 5.09 11.63
CA ARG A 271 -10.22 6.31 11.24
C ARG A 271 -10.09 6.35 9.74
N ARG A 272 -11.03 7.05 9.12
CA ARG A 272 -11.10 7.14 7.66
C ARG A 272 -9.90 7.89 7.10
N ILE A 273 -9.15 7.23 6.24
CA ILE A 273 -8.17 7.88 5.37
C ILE A 273 -8.92 8.46 4.17
N THR A 274 -9.06 9.77 4.11
CA THR A 274 -9.75 10.48 3.01
C THR A 274 -8.78 10.89 1.90
N GLN A 275 -9.33 11.22 0.73
CA GLN A 275 -8.55 11.86 -0.34
C GLN A 275 -8.08 13.26 0.08
N ASP A 276 -8.87 13.96 0.90
CA ASP A 276 -8.46 15.25 1.49
C ASP A 276 -7.29 15.09 2.47
N PHE A 277 -7.21 13.99 3.22
CA PHE A 277 -6.01 13.64 4.00
C PHE A 277 -4.79 13.45 3.10
N MET A 278 -4.95 12.80 1.94
CA MET A 278 -3.87 12.70 0.95
C MET A 278 -3.47 14.06 0.35
N ASN A 279 -4.40 15.02 0.24
CA ASN A 279 -4.13 16.37 -0.23
C ASN A 279 -3.50 17.26 0.86
N MET A 280 -3.89 17.07 2.14
CA MET A 280 -3.28 17.71 3.31
C MET A 280 -1.80 17.34 3.49
N MET A 281 -1.31 16.26 2.85
CA MET A 281 0.13 15.96 2.81
C MET A 281 0.97 17.07 2.15
N GLY A 282 0.36 17.99 1.39
CA GLY A 282 1.03 19.17 0.85
C GLY A 282 1.23 20.31 1.87
N SER A 283 0.46 20.31 2.95
CA SER A 283 0.56 21.25 4.08
C SER A 283 1.06 20.50 5.30
N GLY A 284 2.38 20.53 5.56
CA GLY A 284 3.05 19.65 6.54
C GLY A 284 2.35 19.51 7.90
N ASP A 285 1.74 20.56 8.43
CA ASP A 285 1.14 20.56 9.78
C ASP A 285 -0.07 19.63 9.93
N GLY A 286 -1.00 19.63 8.96
CA GLY A 286 -2.24 18.83 9.07
C GLY A 286 -2.02 17.31 9.02
N PHE A 287 -0.93 16.87 8.38
CA PHE A 287 -0.52 15.46 8.38
C PHE A 287 -0.11 14.99 9.78
N TYR A 288 0.71 15.79 10.48
CA TYR A 288 1.19 15.42 11.81
C TYR A 288 0.07 15.50 12.84
N GLU A 289 -0.80 16.51 12.79
CA GLU A 289 -1.95 16.64 13.70
C GLU A 289 -2.89 15.42 13.66
N PHE A 290 -3.13 14.86 12.47
CA PHE A 290 -3.93 13.64 12.32
C PHE A 290 -3.27 12.45 13.03
N TRP A 291 -1.98 12.24 12.81
CA TRP A 291 -1.26 11.11 13.38
C TRP A 291 -0.94 11.29 14.86
N ASP A 292 -0.82 12.51 15.37
CA ASP A 292 -0.62 12.80 16.79
C ASP A 292 -1.75 12.24 17.66
N GLN A 293 -2.94 12.00 17.09
CA GLN A 293 -4.05 11.33 17.74
C GLN A 293 -3.71 9.89 18.16
N ILE A 294 -2.74 9.23 17.51
CA ILE A 294 -2.31 7.87 17.89
C ILE A 294 -1.47 7.89 19.17
N GLY A 295 -0.67 8.94 19.41
CA GLY A 295 0.29 9.02 20.51
C GLY A 295 -0.33 8.73 21.90
N PRO A 296 -1.39 9.45 22.32
CA PRO A 296 -2.10 9.18 23.57
C PRO A 296 -2.68 7.77 23.67
N GLU A 297 -3.00 7.13 22.54
CA GLU A 297 -3.55 5.77 22.52
C GLU A 297 -2.46 4.72 22.73
N LEU A 298 -1.26 4.95 22.19
CA LEU A 298 -0.10 4.10 22.42
C LEU A 298 0.30 4.09 23.90
N GLN A 299 0.13 5.20 24.60
CA GLN A 299 0.37 5.26 26.04
C GLN A 299 -0.65 4.42 26.82
N ARG A 300 -1.95 4.50 26.47
CA ARG A 300 -3.01 3.71 27.11
C ARG A 300 -2.85 2.20 26.90
N GLY A 301 -2.41 1.78 25.71
CA GLY A 301 -2.30 0.37 25.34
C GLY A 301 -3.64 -0.34 25.21
N GLY A 302 -3.62 -1.67 25.16
CA GLY A 302 -4.82 -2.52 25.09
C GLY A 302 -5.56 -2.43 23.76
N ARG A 303 -4.83 -2.05 22.70
CA ARG A 303 -5.38 -1.75 21.38
C ARG A 303 -4.74 -2.60 20.30
N LEU A 304 -5.54 -2.87 19.28
CA LEU A 304 -5.11 -3.39 17.98
C LEU A 304 -5.29 -2.29 16.93
N PHE A 305 -4.23 -2.00 16.19
CA PHE A 305 -4.26 -1.11 15.05
C PHE A 305 -4.26 -1.94 13.76
N ASP A 306 -5.36 -1.87 12.99
CA ASP A 306 -5.45 -2.48 11.65
C ASP A 306 -5.19 -1.39 10.61
N PHE A 307 -4.05 -1.45 9.93
CA PHE A 307 -3.72 -0.49 8.88
C PHE A 307 -4.06 -1.08 7.52
N GLY A 308 -4.78 -0.31 6.71
CA GLY A 308 -5.08 -0.62 5.31
C GLY A 308 -3.86 -0.58 4.40
N GLY A 309 -4.09 -0.76 3.09
CA GLY A 309 -3.01 -0.70 2.10
C GLY A 309 -2.41 0.71 1.96
N ASN A 310 -1.09 0.79 1.86
CA ASN A 310 -0.31 2.04 1.72
C ASN A 310 -0.42 3.04 2.88
N ILE A 311 -0.88 2.62 4.06
CA ILE A 311 -1.05 3.49 5.23
C ILE A 311 0.16 3.45 6.16
N SER A 312 0.82 2.29 6.25
CA SER A 312 1.94 2.07 7.18
C SER A 312 3.10 3.02 6.91
N GLN A 313 3.40 3.33 5.64
CA GLN A 313 4.43 4.31 5.29
C GLN A 313 4.21 5.66 5.99
N TRP A 314 2.98 6.15 6.03
CA TRP A 314 2.66 7.43 6.66
C TRP A 314 2.84 7.38 8.18
N PHE A 315 2.41 6.29 8.80
CA PHE A 315 2.65 6.06 10.22
C PHE A 315 4.14 6.06 10.53
N PHE A 316 4.97 5.38 9.75
CA PHE A 316 6.42 5.37 9.97
C PHE A 316 7.03 6.76 9.77
N ASN A 317 6.63 7.50 8.75
CA ASN A 317 7.13 8.85 8.52
C ASN A 317 6.79 9.77 9.70
N TRP A 318 5.57 9.68 10.25
CA TRP A 318 5.20 10.37 11.48
C TRP A 318 6.05 9.89 12.66
N ALA A 319 6.19 8.57 12.85
CA ALA A 319 6.93 8.01 13.97
C ALA A 319 8.41 8.43 13.99
N GLU A 320 9.03 8.53 12.82
CA GLU A 320 10.43 8.92 12.64
C GLU A 320 10.70 10.39 13.03
N VAL A 321 9.70 11.28 12.94
CA VAL A 321 9.89 12.74 13.15
C VAL A 321 9.15 13.29 14.37
N SER A 322 8.10 12.62 14.84
CA SER A 322 7.22 13.11 15.93
C SER A 322 7.60 12.60 17.33
N GLY A 323 8.82 12.06 17.49
CA GLY A 323 9.29 11.52 18.77
C GLY A 323 8.46 10.32 19.22
N PHE A 324 8.30 9.30 18.37
CA PHE A 324 7.55 8.08 18.69
C PHE A 324 7.99 7.44 20.03
N ASP A 325 9.29 7.49 20.31
CA ASP A 325 9.93 7.05 21.55
C ASP A 325 9.39 7.77 22.80
N TYR A 326 8.90 9.01 22.68
CA TYR A 326 8.21 9.70 23.76
C TYR A 326 6.96 8.95 24.25
N TYR A 327 6.23 8.28 23.34
CA TYR A 327 4.99 7.58 23.67
C TYR A 327 5.23 6.14 24.12
N VAL A 328 6.23 5.47 23.54
CA VAL A 328 6.39 4.01 23.67
C VAL A 328 7.76 3.55 24.17
N GLY A 329 8.70 4.48 24.41
CA GLY A 329 10.09 4.14 24.72
C GLY A 329 10.77 3.45 23.54
N GLU A 330 11.52 2.39 23.82
CA GLU A 330 12.15 1.56 22.78
C GLU A 330 11.18 0.54 22.16
N GLY A 331 9.90 0.58 22.55
CA GLY A 331 8.85 -0.25 21.98
C GLY A 331 8.63 -1.59 22.68
N GLU A 332 9.12 -1.78 23.91
CA GLU A 332 9.00 -3.05 24.67
C GLU A 332 7.56 -3.58 24.78
N ARG A 333 6.57 -2.67 24.67
CA ARG A 333 5.15 -2.97 24.78
C ARG A 333 4.43 -3.13 23.45
N LEU A 334 5.18 -3.06 22.35
CA LEU A 334 4.62 -3.11 21.02
C LEU A 334 4.84 -4.48 20.40
N THR A 335 3.80 -4.99 19.75
CA THR A 335 3.90 -6.14 18.85
C THR A 335 3.48 -5.71 17.45
N PHE A 336 4.38 -5.85 16.48
CA PHE A 336 4.08 -5.60 15.08
C PHE A 336 3.94 -6.93 14.35
N MET A 337 2.76 -7.17 13.79
CA MET A 337 2.47 -8.33 12.94
C MET A 337 2.41 -7.90 11.48
N VAL A 338 3.31 -8.44 10.66
CA VAL A 338 3.48 -8.09 9.26
C VAL A 338 3.05 -9.28 8.39
N PRO A 339 1.80 -9.32 7.91
CA PRO A 339 1.36 -10.36 7.01
C PRO A 339 1.94 -10.20 5.62
N VAL A 340 2.42 -11.31 5.05
CA VAL A 340 2.95 -11.41 3.69
C VAL A 340 2.32 -12.61 2.97
N THR A 341 2.34 -12.57 1.64
CA THR A 341 1.97 -13.68 0.76
C THR A 341 3.18 -14.05 -0.08
N VAL A 342 3.11 -15.16 -0.81
CA VAL A 342 4.20 -15.61 -1.70
C VAL A 342 4.46 -14.69 -2.91
N ASP A 343 3.67 -13.64 -3.09
CA ASP A 343 3.87 -12.61 -4.12
C ASP A 343 5.14 -11.80 -3.85
N LEU A 344 6.01 -11.62 -4.86
CA LEU A 344 7.31 -10.98 -4.67
C LEU A 344 7.22 -9.56 -4.10
N ALA A 345 6.23 -8.77 -4.54
CA ALA A 345 6.02 -7.43 -4.01
C ALA A 345 5.59 -7.47 -2.53
N SER A 346 4.71 -8.41 -2.18
CA SER A 346 4.29 -8.66 -0.79
C SER A 346 5.46 -9.02 0.13
N LEU A 347 6.34 -9.92 -0.32
CA LEU A 347 7.54 -10.32 0.42
C LEU A 347 8.48 -9.13 0.62
N SER A 348 8.81 -8.41 -0.46
CA SER A 348 9.71 -7.25 -0.43
C SER A 348 9.21 -6.16 0.51
N THR A 349 7.95 -5.73 0.35
CA THR A 349 7.34 -4.71 1.21
C THR A 349 7.28 -5.18 2.68
N GLY A 350 6.97 -6.46 2.92
CA GLY A 350 6.94 -7.03 4.27
C GLY A 350 8.31 -7.00 4.96
N MET A 351 9.38 -7.39 4.26
CA MET A 351 10.73 -7.35 4.84
C MET A 351 11.18 -5.91 5.14
N ASN A 352 10.96 -4.98 4.21
CA ASN A 352 11.29 -3.57 4.43
C ASN A 352 10.51 -2.99 5.63
N THR A 353 9.26 -3.42 5.80
CA THR A 353 8.43 -3.01 6.94
C THR A 353 9.02 -3.49 8.27
N LEU A 354 9.48 -4.74 8.35
CA LEU A 354 10.14 -5.29 9.54
C LEU A 354 11.44 -4.57 9.90
N GLU A 355 12.19 -4.12 8.88
CA GLU A 355 13.41 -3.33 9.05
C GLU A 355 13.09 -1.92 9.59
N ARG A 356 12.09 -1.24 9.03
CA ARG A 356 11.65 0.07 9.53
C ARG A 356 11.17 0.01 10.98
N ILE A 357 10.45 -1.06 11.35
CA ILE A 357 10.03 -1.28 12.75
C ILE A 357 11.24 -1.36 13.68
N ALA A 358 12.32 -2.04 13.27
CA ALA A 358 13.54 -2.16 14.08
C ALA A 358 14.20 -0.80 14.34
N THR A 359 14.08 0.14 13.40
CA THR A 359 14.61 1.50 13.53
C THR A 359 13.81 2.32 14.54
N ILE A 360 12.47 2.32 14.43
CA ILE A 360 11.62 3.17 15.28
C ILE A 360 11.29 2.55 16.65
N ALA A 361 11.39 1.23 16.78
CA ALA A 361 10.98 0.48 17.96
C ALA A 361 11.88 -0.75 18.17
N PRO A 362 13.16 -0.55 18.52
CA PRO A 362 14.17 -1.61 18.48
C PRO A 362 13.91 -2.79 19.44
N LYS A 363 13.11 -2.59 20.50
CA LYS A 363 12.71 -3.65 21.44
C LYS A 363 11.28 -4.15 21.22
N ALA A 364 10.61 -3.69 20.17
CA ALA A 364 9.29 -4.22 19.84
C ALA A 364 9.37 -5.66 19.36
N LYS A 365 8.35 -6.43 19.70
CA LYS A 365 8.18 -7.78 19.17
C LYS A 365 7.76 -7.67 17.70
N ARG A 366 8.54 -8.28 16.82
CA ARG A 366 8.30 -8.29 15.38
C ARG A 366 7.88 -9.70 14.96
N VAL A 367 6.72 -9.81 14.33
CA VAL A 367 6.14 -11.09 13.91
C VAL A 367 5.86 -11.04 12.41
N LEU A 368 6.55 -11.88 11.65
CA LEU A 368 6.26 -12.13 10.25
C LEU A 368 5.12 -13.15 10.16
N VAL A 369 4.03 -12.80 9.46
CA VAL A 369 2.88 -13.69 9.29
C VAL A 369 2.83 -14.20 7.85
N GLU A 370 3.21 -15.45 7.64
CA GLU A 370 3.18 -16.10 6.33
C GLU A 370 1.75 -16.53 5.97
N ASN A 371 1.03 -15.69 5.22
CA ASN A 371 -0.32 -15.98 4.75
C ASN A 371 -0.31 -16.80 3.47
N GLY A 372 -0.59 -18.09 3.60
CA GLY A 372 -0.55 -19.07 2.51
C GLY A 372 -1.71 -19.00 1.53
N PHE A 373 -2.57 -17.97 1.58
CA PHE A 373 -3.73 -17.87 0.69
C PHE A 373 -3.39 -17.86 -0.80
N SER A 374 -2.25 -17.27 -1.18
CA SER A 374 -1.79 -17.22 -2.58
C SER A 374 -0.87 -18.39 -2.96
N GLY A 375 -0.59 -19.32 -2.05
CA GLY A 375 0.29 -20.46 -2.28
C GLY A 375 1.15 -20.81 -1.06
N PRO A 376 1.74 -22.03 -1.03
CA PRO A 376 2.57 -22.47 0.07
C PRO A 376 3.95 -21.80 0.06
N PHE A 377 4.46 -21.43 1.24
CA PHE A 377 5.78 -20.80 1.37
C PHE A 377 6.95 -21.79 1.16
N SER A 378 6.70 -23.10 1.19
CA SER A 378 7.72 -24.12 0.91
C SER A 378 8.32 -24.01 -0.50
N GLN A 379 7.62 -23.35 -1.43
CA GLN A 379 8.17 -23.08 -2.77
C GLN A 379 9.30 -22.03 -2.75
N LEU A 380 9.51 -21.35 -1.62
CA LEU A 380 10.48 -20.28 -1.45
C LEU A 380 11.69 -20.71 -0.62
N ASP A 381 11.81 -21.99 -0.23
CA ASP A 381 12.85 -22.46 0.70
C ASP A 381 14.29 -22.14 0.22
N ASP A 382 14.55 -22.15 -1.09
CA ASP A 382 15.85 -21.81 -1.68
C ASP A 382 16.00 -20.34 -2.11
N SER A 383 15.00 -19.50 -1.84
CA SER A 383 14.95 -18.11 -2.30
C SER A 383 15.75 -17.14 -1.42
N GLN A 384 15.99 -15.93 -1.94
CA GLN A 384 16.53 -14.82 -1.14
C GLN A 384 15.62 -14.47 0.04
N TYR A 385 14.31 -14.61 -0.12
CA TYR A 385 13.35 -14.41 0.96
C TYR A 385 13.59 -15.38 2.12
N ALA A 386 13.77 -16.68 1.84
CA ALA A 386 14.02 -17.66 2.89
C ALA A 386 15.33 -17.41 3.63
N ARG A 387 16.39 -16.98 2.92
CA ARG A 387 17.67 -16.59 3.52
C ARG A 387 17.53 -15.37 4.43
N ARG A 388 16.86 -14.29 3.95
CA ARG A 388 16.63 -13.09 4.76
C ARG A 388 15.73 -13.38 5.96
N LYS A 389 14.68 -14.19 5.79
CA LYS A 389 13.82 -14.66 6.87
C LYS A 389 14.64 -15.38 7.95
N ALA A 390 15.48 -16.33 7.56
CA ALA A 390 16.33 -17.05 8.50
C ALA A 390 17.27 -16.11 9.27
N GLU A 391 17.88 -15.13 8.58
CA GLU A 391 18.71 -14.13 9.23
C GLU A 391 17.93 -13.28 10.25
N MET A 392 16.76 -12.77 9.88
CA MET A 392 15.91 -11.98 10.77
C MET A 392 15.47 -12.77 12.02
N VAL A 393 15.18 -14.07 11.85
CA VAL A 393 14.82 -14.97 12.97
C VAL A 393 16.01 -15.19 13.90
N GLU A 394 17.16 -15.58 13.35
CA GLU A 394 18.32 -15.98 14.15
C GLU A 394 19.04 -14.80 14.81
N ARG A 395 19.19 -13.69 14.09
CA ARG A 395 20.00 -12.54 14.53
C ARG A 395 19.19 -11.42 15.14
N GLU A 396 17.98 -11.22 14.64
CA GLU A 396 17.17 -10.05 15.00
C GLU A 396 15.95 -10.39 15.85
N GLY A 397 15.71 -11.69 16.13
CA GLY A 397 14.63 -12.15 16.99
C GLY A 397 13.23 -11.98 16.39
N VAL A 398 13.11 -11.91 15.07
CA VAL A 398 11.78 -11.90 14.41
C VAL A 398 11.12 -13.26 14.61
N GLU A 399 9.88 -13.25 15.08
CA GLU A 399 9.06 -14.46 15.17
C GLU A 399 8.32 -14.70 13.86
N VAL A 400 8.09 -15.97 13.50
CA VAL A 400 7.34 -16.33 12.28
C VAL A 400 6.15 -17.18 12.67
N ILE A 401 4.96 -16.79 12.21
CA ILE A 401 3.76 -17.62 12.29
C ILE A 401 3.19 -17.87 10.90
N SER A 402 2.61 -19.05 10.71
CA SER A 402 1.95 -19.41 9.45
C SER A 402 0.44 -19.26 9.58
N MET A 403 -0.18 -18.59 8.61
CA MET A 403 -1.63 -18.53 8.45
C MET A 403 -2.00 -19.32 7.20
N ALA A 404 -2.29 -20.60 7.38
CA ALA A 404 -2.74 -21.47 6.30
C ALA A 404 -4.10 -21.01 5.74
N PRO A 405 -4.37 -21.19 4.44
CA PRO A 405 -5.69 -20.89 3.88
C PRO A 405 -6.76 -21.82 4.45
N CYS A 406 -7.96 -21.29 4.68
CA CYS A 406 -9.12 -22.12 4.99
C CYS A 406 -9.58 -22.86 3.72
N THR A 407 -9.41 -24.18 3.70
CA THR A 407 -9.77 -25.04 2.55
C THR A 407 -11.19 -25.59 2.62
N ALA A 408 -11.98 -25.15 3.61
CA ALA A 408 -13.35 -25.62 3.78
C ALA A 408 -14.22 -25.21 2.58
N PRO A 409 -15.02 -26.14 1.98
CA PRO A 409 -15.92 -25.81 0.87
C PRO A 409 -16.91 -24.68 1.18
N ALA A 410 -17.29 -24.54 2.44
CA ALA A 410 -18.16 -23.47 2.92
C ALA A 410 -17.51 -22.08 2.87
N TRP A 411 -16.18 -21.99 2.95
CA TRP A 411 -15.47 -20.76 3.31
C TRP A 411 -15.79 -19.59 2.39
N ALA A 412 -15.89 -19.83 1.08
CA ALA A 412 -16.22 -18.79 0.11
C ALA A 412 -17.58 -18.11 0.37
N ARG A 413 -18.52 -18.79 1.02
CA ARG A 413 -19.83 -18.23 1.42
C ARG A 413 -19.79 -17.56 2.79
N LEU A 414 -18.72 -17.77 3.57
CA LEU A 414 -18.59 -17.33 4.95
C LEU A 414 -17.63 -16.13 5.11
N THR A 415 -16.97 -15.69 4.05
CA THR A 415 -15.97 -14.59 4.10
C THR A 415 -16.53 -13.24 4.57
N GLY A 416 -17.84 -13.03 4.46
CA GLY A 416 -18.53 -11.84 4.97
C GLY A 416 -19.06 -11.95 6.40
N HIS A 417 -18.93 -13.12 7.04
CA HIS A 417 -19.38 -13.33 8.41
C HIS A 417 -18.28 -13.04 9.41
N ARG A 418 -18.66 -12.76 10.66
CA ARG A 418 -17.68 -12.69 11.73
C ARG A 418 -17.12 -14.07 12.06
N ILE A 419 -15.82 -14.15 12.33
CA ILE A 419 -15.13 -15.40 12.65
C ILE A 419 -15.68 -16.02 13.93
N ASP A 420 -16.05 -15.21 14.93
CA ASP A 420 -16.65 -15.71 16.16
C ASP A 420 -18.07 -16.27 15.94
N GLU A 421 -18.84 -15.71 15.01
CA GLU A 421 -20.13 -16.27 14.58
C GLU A 421 -19.94 -17.58 13.82
N VAL A 422 -19.00 -17.61 12.87
CA VAL A 422 -18.64 -18.81 12.09
C VAL A 422 -18.18 -19.94 13.02
N ALA A 423 -17.45 -19.63 14.09
CA ALA A 423 -17.04 -20.62 15.09
C ALA A 423 -18.23 -21.29 15.79
N GLN A 424 -19.36 -20.59 15.91
CA GLN A 424 -20.58 -21.05 16.58
C GLN A 424 -21.61 -21.67 15.62
N MET A 425 -21.39 -21.61 14.31
CA MET A 425 -22.34 -22.14 13.33
C MET A 425 -22.54 -23.64 13.47
N THR A 426 -23.80 -24.06 13.31
CA THR A 426 -24.18 -25.47 13.29
C THR A 426 -24.22 -26.02 11.88
N ARG A 427 -24.37 -27.34 11.75
CA ARG A 427 -24.58 -27.98 10.44
C ARG A 427 -25.84 -27.42 9.78
N GLU A 428 -26.89 -27.25 10.55
CA GLU A 428 -28.18 -26.75 10.11
C GLU A 428 -28.06 -25.33 9.54
N ASP A 429 -27.21 -24.49 10.13
CA ASP A 429 -26.97 -23.14 9.62
C ASP A 429 -26.28 -23.15 8.26
N LEU A 430 -25.27 -24.01 8.06
CA LEU A 430 -24.64 -24.16 6.75
C LEU A 430 -25.58 -24.78 5.71
N VAL A 431 -26.50 -25.65 6.12
CA VAL A 431 -27.54 -26.20 5.23
C VAL A 431 -28.51 -25.10 4.78
N LYS A 432 -28.88 -24.17 5.67
CA LYS A 432 -29.69 -22.99 5.30
C LYS A 432 -28.97 -22.09 4.29
N LEU A 433 -27.63 -22.08 4.30
CA LEU A 433 -26.80 -21.40 3.30
C LEU A 433 -26.64 -22.19 1.99
N GLY A 434 -27.44 -23.25 1.79
CA GLY A 434 -27.52 -24.03 0.56
C GLY A 434 -26.52 -25.17 0.44
N MET A 435 -25.86 -25.57 1.54
CA MET A 435 -24.95 -26.72 1.52
C MET A 435 -25.69 -28.03 1.76
N THR A 436 -25.21 -29.11 1.15
CA THR A 436 -25.70 -30.46 1.52
C THR A 436 -25.19 -30.83 2.91
N PRO A 437 -25.94 -31.64 3.71
CA PRO A 437 -25.51 -32.00 5.06
C PRO A 437 -24.11 -32.61 5.16
N PRO A 438 -23.63 -33.46 4.21
CA PRO A 438 -22.25 -33.95 4.23
C PRO A 438 -21.21 -32.84 3.99
N VAL A 439 -21.47 -31.89 3.09
CA VAL A 439 -20.57 -30.76 2.81
C VAL A 439 -20.50 -29.81 3.99
N ALA A 440 -21.65 -29.51 4.61
CA ALA A 440 -21.73 -28.71 5.83
C ALA A 440 -20.90 -29.34 6.95
N SER A 441 -21.06 -30.64 7.18
CA SER A 441 -20.31 -31.37 8.22
C SER A 441 -18.80 -31.31 8.01
N ARG A 442 -18.32 -31.62 6.79
CA ARG A 442 -16.88 -31.56 6.48
C ARG A 442 -16.33 -30.14 6.60
N SER A 443 -17.09 -29.14 6.18
CA SER A 443 -16.68 -27.74 6.27
C SER A 443 -16.49 -27.28 7.71
N LEU A 444 -17.41 -27.63 8.62
CA LEU A 444 -17.28 -27.27 10.03
C LEU A 444 -16.04 -27.89 10.67
N ILE A 445 -15.72 -29.16 10.36
CA ILE A 445 -14.50 -29.82 10.86
C ILE A 445 -13.26 -29.03 10.43
N ILE A 446 -13.16 -28.68 9.14
CA ILE A 446 -12.02 -27.95 8.59
C ILE A 446 -11.93 -26.54 9.18
N ILE A 447 -13.05 -25.82 9.26
CA ILE A 447 -13.10 -24.46 9.84
C ILE A 447 -12.70 -24.49 11.31
N HIS A 448 -13.24 -25.40 12.12
CA HIS A 448 -12.90 -25.48 13.54
C HIS A 448 -11.42 -25.81 13.77
N GLU A 449 -10.83 -26.67 12.95
CA GLU A 449 -9.39 -26.95 13.01
C GLU A 449 -8.55 -25.73 12.62
N TRP A 450 -8.95 -25.04 11.54
CA TRP A 450 -8.28 -23.82 11.09
C TRP A 450 -8.34 -22.71 12.15
N LEU A 451 -9.51 -22.47 12.75
CA LEU A 451 -9.69 -21.51 13.83
C LEU A 451 -8.91 -21.89 15.09
N ARG A 452 -8.86 -23.18 15.44
CA ARG A 452 -8.08 -23.68 16.58
C ARG A 452 -6.59 -23.41 16.40
N THR A 453 -6.05 -23.74 15.22
CA THR A 453 -4.64 -23.52 14.88
C THR A 453 -4.29 -22.04 14.95
N MET A 454 -5.10 -21.16 14.34
CA MET A 454 -4.88 -19.71 14.41
C MET A 454 -4.95 -19.18 15.84
N ARG A 455 -5.92 -19.65 16.63
CA ARG A 455 -6.04 -19.26 18.05
C ARG A 455 -4.80 -19.64 18.85
N GLN A 456 -4.28 -20.85 18.65
CA GLN A 456 -3.07 -21.32 19.35
C GLN A 456 -1.84 -20.49 18.95
N ALA A 457 -1.72 -20.13 17.68
CA ALA A 457 -0.64 -19.28 17.19
C ALA A 457 -0.73 -17.83 17.73
N LEU A 458 -1.94 -17.26 17.83
CA LEU A 458 -2.12 -15.84 18.17
C LEU A 458 -2.25 -15.56 19.68
N SER A 459 -2.74 -16.54 20.45
CA SER A 459 -2.96 -16.43 21.90
C SER A 459 -1.74 -15.92 22.68
N PRO A 460 -0.49 -16.38 22.44
CA PRO A 460 0.68 -15.88 23.15
C PRO A 460 0.88 -14.36 23.03
N TYR A 461 0.64 -13.79 21.85
CA TYR A 461 0.82 -12.35 21.59
C TYR A 461 -0.25 -11.51 22.26
N LEU A 462 -1.51 -11.98 22.24
CA LEU A 462 -2.59 -11.32 22.96
C LEU A 462 -2.35 -11.38 24.47
N ARG A 463 -2.02 -12.56 25.00
CA ARG A 463 -1.71 -12.69 26.43
C ARG A 463 -0.53 -11.83 26.84
N ASP A 464 0.54 -11.78 26.04
CA ASP A 464 1.67 -10.90 26.32
C ASP A 464 1.23 -9.44 26.35
N ALA A 465 0.51 -8.97 25.32
CA ALA A 465 -0.03 -7.61 25.29
C ALA A 465 -0.92 -7.29 26.50
N PHE A 466 -1.68 -8.25 27.03
CA PHE A 466 -2.54 -8.02 28.21
C PHE A 466 -1.89 -8.34 29.56
N ASN A 467 -0.78 -9.09 29.59
CA ASN A 467 -0.10 -9.54 30.81
C ASN A 467 1.17 -8.76 31.14
N GLN A 468 1.67 -7.87 30.26
CA GLN A 468 2.90 -7.12 30.47
C GLN A 468 2.90 -6.34 31.79
N SER A 469 3.38 -7.03 32.81
CA SER A 469 3.80 -6.54 34.11
C SER A 469 5.09 -5.77 33.96
N ALA A 470 5.16 -4.62 34.65
CA ALA A 470 6.31 -3.76 34.89
C ALA A 470 7.67 -4.32 34.42
N GLY A 471 8.37 -3.52 33.59
CA GLY A 471 9.74 -3.79 33.15
C GLY A 471 10.70 -4.14 34.29
N PRO A 472 11.89 -4.68 33.96
CA PRO A 472 12.80 -5.26 34.95
C PRO A 472 13.04 -4.25 36.07
N ALA A 473 12.62 -4.62 37.28
CA ALA A 473 12.83 -3.84 38.47
C ALA A 473 14.30 -3.40 38.52
N ALA A 474 14.53 -2.10 38.36
CA ALA A 474 15.82 -1.49 38.63
C ALA A 474 16.25 -2.00 40.00
N LYS A 475 17.33 -2.79 40.05
CA LYS A 475 17.97 -3.20 41.29
C LYS A 475 18.30 -1.93 42.04
N THR A 476 17.45 -1.57 43.01
CA THR A 476 17.75 -0.55 44.01
C THR A 476 18.95 -1.09 44.77
N GLY A 477 20.11 -0.49 44.47
CA GLY A 477 21.35 -0.76 45.17
C GLY A 477 21.14 -0.51 46.65
N ALA A 478 21.23 -1.57 47.44
CA ALA A 478 21.42 -1.47 48.87
C ALA A 478 22.82 -0.88 49.13
N ARG A 479 22.91 0.45 49.19
CA ARG A 479 23.94 1.13 49.98
C ARG A 479 23.42 1.22 51.41
N GLN A 480 23.69 0.20 52.21
CA GLN A 480 23.80 0.41 53.66
C GLN A 480 25.22 0.88 53.93
N GLY A 481 25.36 2.20 54.01
CA GLY A 481 26.49 2.86 54.66
C GLY A 481 26.28 2.83 56.17
N ALA A 482 27.39 2.61 56.88
CA ALA A 482 27.53 2.71 58.30
C ALA A 482 27.09 4.07 58.86
N LEU A 483 26.42 4.04 60.02
CA LEU A 483 26.78 4.75 61.26
C LEU A 483 25.86 4.31 62.39
#